data_AF-A0A9J5XNV2-F1
#
_entry.id   AF-A0A9J5XNV2-F1
#
_cell.length_a   1.000
_cell.length_b   1.000
_cell.length_c   1.000
_cell.angle_alpha   90.00
_cell.angle_beta   90.00
_cell.angle_gamma   90.00
#
_symmetry.space_group_name_H-M   'P 1'
#
loop_
_entity.id
_entity.type
_entity.pdbx_description
1 polymer ?
#
loop_
_entity_poly.entity_id
_entity_poly.type
_entity_poly.pdbx_seq_one_letter_code
_entity_poly.pdbx_strand_id
1 'polypeptide(L)'
;MSWLFSLFQLIAKAREYLGLSDLEKHTQGGGVLEVHIGDVFSSSVTIPGGYAGIIVDLFSDGKVLPQLEEVTTWLEMHKMLMPNGRLMVNCGAATKELSDTSEMMQPDIPKRDDPLELNTTINALCKAFPEQVSWKKLPKSAGENYLALTGPLPDLDIWPAHLPDQLSSSVKEWRSCTPSPS
;
A
#
# COMPACT_ATOMS: atom_id res chain seq x y z
N MET A 1 27.28 1.25 -1.38
CA MET A 1 27.75 2.10 -0.26
C MET A 1 27.05 3.47 -0.20
N SER A 2 26.76 4.16 -1.31
CA SER A 2 26.11 5.49 -1.30
C SER A 2 24.68 5.53 -0.72
N TRP A 3 23.81 4.56 -1.07
CA TRP A 3 22.40 4.58 -0.62
C TRP A 3 22.21 4.34 0.88
N LEU A 4 23.01 3.46 1.50
CA LEU A 4 22.97 3.24 2.95
C LEU A 4 23.19 4.54 3.72
N PHE A 5 24.16 5.36 3.29
CA PHE A 5 24.43 6.66 3.88
C PHE A 5 23.21 7.60 3.80
N SER A 6 22.49 7.59 2.67
CA SER A 6 21.25 8.36 2.51
C SER A 6 20.15 7.90 3.48
N LEU A 7 19.98 6.59 3.68
CA LEU A 7 19.00 6.09 4.65
C LEU A 7 19.33 6.49 6.09
N PHE A 8 20.59 6.41 6.51
CA PHE A 8 21.00 6.88 7.83
C PHE A 8 20.69 8.37 8.01
N GLN A 9 20.89 9.19 6.98
CA GLN A 9 20.53 10.61 7.02
C GLN A 9 19.03 10.84 7.12
N LEU A 10 18.22 10.10 6.35
CA LEU A 10 16.76 10.18 6.42
C LEU A 10 16.26 9.90 7.84
N ILE A 11 16.70 8.79 8.42
CA ILE A 11 16.30 8.41 9.78
C ILE A 11 16.82 9.42 10.82
N ALA A 12 18.06 9.90 10.67
CA ALA A 12 18.60 10.93 11.56
C ALA A 12 17.75 12.22 11.53
N LYS A 13 17.31 12.66 10.35
CA LYS A 13 16.45 13.83 10.21
C LYS A 13 15.04 13.61 10.71
N ALA A 14 14.47 12.42 10.52
CA ALA A 14 13.18 12.07 11.11
C ALA A 14 13.22 12.07 12.64
N ARG A 15 14.31 11.57 13.23
CA ARG A 15 14.57 11.63 14.68
C ARG A 15 14.70 13.06 15.18
N GLU A 16 15.46 13.88 14.46
CA GLU A 16 15.76 15.27 14.85
C GLU A 16 14.55 16.21 14.71
N TYR A 17 13.71 16.03 13.67
CA TYR A 17 12.70 17.02 13.31
C TYR A 17 11.25 16.52 13.21
N LEU A 18 11.01 15.21 13.12
CA LEU A 18 9.67 14.66 12.83
C LEU A 18 9.11 13.82 13.99
N GLY A 19 9.73 13.89 15.17
CA GLY A 19 9.25 13.20 16.37
C GLY A 19 9.51 11.69 16.40
N LEU A 20 10.29 11.14 15.45
CA LEU A 20 10.58 9.70 15.42
C LEU A 20 11.24 9.21 16.71
N SER A 21 12.13 10.01 17.32
CA SER A 21 12.76 9.67 18.59
C SER A 21 11.80 9.56 19.77
N ASP A 22 10.64 10.20 19.72
CA ASP A 22 9.61 10.04 20.75
C ASP A 22 8.84 8.73 20.56
N LEU A 23 8.60 8.31 19.32
CA LEU A 23 7.95 7.03 18.99
C LEU A 23 8.84 5.82 19.32
N GLU A 24 10.16 5.98 19.28
CA GLU A 24 11.12 4.94 19.67
C GLU A 24 11.23 4.74 21.20
N LYS A 25 10.57 5.57 22.01
CA LYS A 25 10.50 5.40 23.46
C LYS A 25 9.38 4.44 23.84
N HIS A 26 9.60 3.66 24.89
CA HIS A 26 8.54 2.81 25.46
C HIS A 26 7.43 3.67 26.06
N THR A 27 6.18 3.36 25.71
CA THR A 27 5.02 4.03 26.29
C THR A 27 4.49 3.26 27.51
N GLN A 28 3.80 3.97 28.42
CA GLN A 28 3.15 3.34 29.58
C GLN A 28 2.06 2.33 29.19
N GLY A 29 1.46 2.49 28.00
CA GLY A 29 0.43 1.59 27.46
C GLY A 29 0.98 0.33 26.79
N GLY A 30 2.31 0.17 26.73
CA GLY A 30 2.96 -0.86 25.94
C GLY A 30 3.01 -0.46 24.45
N GLY A 31 4.10 -0.83 23.80
CA GLY A 31 4.38 -0.45 22.40
C GLY A 31 5.60 0.46 22.29
N VAL A 32 6.39 0.17 21.27
CA VAL A 32 7.62 0.87 20.90
C VAL A 32 7.75 0.75 19.38
N LEU A 33 8.22 1.80 18.73
CA LEU A 33 8.62 1.74 17.33
C LEU A 33 10.11 1.38 17.26
N GLU A 34 10.47 0.31 16.56
CA GLU A 34 11.87 -0.06 16.31
C GLU A 34 12.22 0.23 14.85
N VAL A 35 13.36 0.92 14.64
CA VAL A 35 13.84 1.28 13.31
C VAL A 35 14.99 0.38 12.90
N HIS A 36 14.78 -0.40 11.84
CA HIS A 36 15.81 -1.23 11.21
C HIS A 36 16.19 -0.63 9.85
N ILE A 37 17.50 -0.46 9.62
CA ILE A 37 18.03 0.04 8.36
C ILE A 37 18.56 -1.14 7.56
N GLY A 38 17.92 -1.45 6.43
CA GLY A 38 18.29 -2.59 5.60
C GLY A 38 17.39 -2.74 4.38
N ASP A 39 17.63 -3.81 3.63
CA ASP A 39 16.76 -4.23 2.53
C ASP A 39 15.57 -5.04 3.09
N VAL A 40 14.37 -4.54 2.87
CA VAL A 40 13.12 -5.16 3.32
C VAL A 40 12.79 -6.46 2.59
N PHE A 41 13.39 -6.72 1.42
CA PHE A 41 13.21 -7.98 0.70
C PHE A 41 14.18 -9.08 1.15
N SER A 42 15.07 -8.78 2.10
CA SER A 42 15.98 -9.77 2.67
C SER A 42 15.24 -10.80 3.52
N SER A 43 15.64 -12.07 3.48
CA SER A 43 15.07 -13.08 4.39
C SER A 43 15.31 -12.77 5.88
N SER A 44 16.31 -11.93 6.19
CA SER A 44 16.70 -11.53 7.54
C SER A 44 15.67 -10.65 8.28
N VAL A 45 14.68 -10.07 7.58
CA VAL A 45 13.62 -9.27 8.21
C VAL A 45 12.45 -10.11 8.78
N THR A 46 12.47 -11.43 8.61
CA THR A 46 11.43 -12.30 9.17
C THR A 46 11.63 -12.49 10.67
N ILE A 47 10.56 -12.31 11.45
CA ILE A 47 10.57 -12.53 12.90
C ILE A 47 9.84 -13.83 13.29
N PRO A 48 10.24 -14.50 14.39
CA PRO A 48 9.46 -15.61 14.93
C PRO A 48 8.02 -15.18 15.23
N GLY A 49 7.04 -15.96 14.77
CA GLY A 49 5.61 -15.68 14.95
C GLY A 49 4.98 -14.81 13.85
N GLY A 50 5.78 -14.08 13.08
CA GLY A 50 5.31 -13.24 11.98
C GLY A 50 4.63 -11.93 12.40
N TYR A 51 4.32 -11.11 11.40
CA TYR A 51 3.68 -9.80 11.60
C TYR A 51 2.15 -9.90 11.52
N ALA A 52 1.43 -9.18 12.40
CA ALA A 52 -0.02 -9.03 12.32
C ALA A 52 -0.46 -8.21 11.09
N GLY A 53 0.41 -7.31 10.61
CA GLY A 53 0.21 -6.61 9.37
C GLY A 53 1.51 -6.00 8.88
N ILE A 54 1.62 -5.83 7.57
CA ILE A 54 2.76 -5.18 6.92
C ILE A 54 2.22 -4.02 6.08
N ILE A 55 2.75 -2.83 6.31
CA ILE A 55 2.43 -1.63 5.53
C ILE A 55 3.60 -1.37 4.59
N VAL A 56 3.33 -1.27 3.29
CA VAL A 56 4.34 -1.11 2.24
C VAL A 56 4.19 0.26 1.60
N ASP A 57 5.17 1.13 1.82
CA ASP A 57 5.27 2.47 1.24
C ASP A 57 6.70 2.69 0.72
N LEU A 58 7.03 2.04 -0.39
CA LEU A 58 8.39 1.95 -0.92
C LEU A 58 8.50 2.58 -2.31
N PHE A 59 9.32 3.62 -2.41
CA PHE A 59 9.54 4.36 -3.65
C PHE A 59 11.03 4.65 -3.88
N SER A 60 11.43 4.67 -5.15
CA SER A 60 12.72 5.21 -5.60
C SER A 60 12.46 6.12 -6.80
N ASP A 61 13.09 7.29 -6.81
CA ASP A 61 12.98 8.26 -7.92
C ASP A 61 11.53 8.61 -8.29
N GLY A 62 10.66 8.69 -7.27
CA GLY A 62 9.23 8.99 -7.42
C GLY A 62 8.39 7.85 -8.01
N LYS A 63 8.93 6.63 -8.11
CA LYS A 63 8.26 5.45 -8.68
C LYS A 63 8.26 4.31 -7.69
N VAL A 64 7.25 3.44 -7.80
CA VAL A 64 7.25 2.15 -7.10
C VAL A 64 8.45 1.32 -7.50
N LEU A 65 8.96 0.51 -6.57
CA LEU A 65 10.09 -0.38 -6.86
C LEU A 65 9.64 -1.49 -7.83
N PRO A 66 10.45 -1.87 -8.84
CA PRO A 66 10.10 -2.95 -9.78
C PRO A 66 9.75 -4.28 -9.09
N GLN A 67 10.37 -4.56 -7.94
CA GLN A 67 10.08 -5.73 -7.13
C GLN A 67 8.60 -5.81 -6.71
N LEU A 68 7.91 -4.67 -6.55
CA LEU A 68 6.50 -4.63 -6.18
C LEU A 68 5.56 -4.95 -7.36
N GLU A 69 6.08 -5.03 -8.58
CA GLU A 69 5.34 -5.47 -9.77
C GLU A 69 5.41 -6.98 -9.97
N GLU A 70 6.17 -7.68 -9.13
CA GLU A 70 6.39 -9.14 -9.21
C GLU A 70 5.47 -9.90 -8.25
N VAL A 71 4.76 -10.90 -8.78
CA VAL A 71 3.87 -11.77 -7.99
C VAL A 71 4.63 -12.50 -6.87
N THR A 72 5.86 -12.94 -7.14
CA THR A 72 6.69 -13.67 -6.19
C THR A 72 7.05 -12.85 -4.96
N THR A 73 7.32 -11.55 -5.12
CA THR A 73 7.59 -10.63 -3.99
C THR A 73 6.45 -10.64 -2.99
N TRP A 74 5.21 -10.56 -3.48
CA TRP A 74 4.02 -10.58 -2.62
C TRP A 74 3.86 -11.90 -1.89
N LEU A 75 4.09 -13.01 -2.57
CA LEU A 75 4.03 -14.35 -1.97
C LEU A 75 5.10 -14.53 -0.88
N GLU A 76 6.31 -14.02 -1.07
CA GLU A 76 7.36 -14.06 -0.04
C GLU A 76 7.02 -13.16 1.15
N MET A 77 6.55 -11.92 0.91
CA MET A 77 6.11 -11.03 2.00
C MET A 77 4.94 -11.62 2.79
N HIS A 78 4.02 -12.34 2.13
CA HIS A 78 2.92 -13.01 2.81
C HIS A 78 3.40 -14.09 3.79
N LYS A 79 4.53 -14.77 3.52
CA LYS A 79 5.09 -15.75 4.46
C LYS A 79 5.61 -15.11 5.76
N MET A 80 5.83 -13.80 5.75
CA MET A 80 6.24 -13.05 6.94
C MET A 80 5.06 -12.71 7.85
N LEU A 81 3.82 -12.86 7.38
CA LEU A 81 2.62 -12.60 8.18
C LEU A 81 2.31 -13.76 9.13
N MET A 82 1.78 -13.44 10.29
CA MET A 82 1.11 -14.41 11.15
C MET A 82 -0.22 -14.86 10.50
N PRO A 83 -0.86 -15.95 10.97
CA PRO A 83 -2.19 -16.34 10.49
C PRO A 83 -3.19 -15.18 10.59
N ASN A 84 -3.92 -14.93 9.50
CA ASN A 84 -4.86 -13.80 9.33
C ASN A 84 -4.23 -12.40 9.30
N GLY A 85 -2.89 -12.30 9.23
CA GLY A 85 -2.23 -11.02 9.00
C GLY A 85 -2.55 -10.44 7.62
N ARG A 86 -2.33 -9.14 7.44
CA ARG A 86 -2.71 -8.42 6.20
C ARG A 86 -1.59 -7.54 5.65
N LEU A 87 -1.60 -7.34 4.34
CA LEU A 87 -0.77 -6.36 3.64
C LEU A 87 -1.62 -5.13 3.33
N MET A 88 -1.08 -3.93 3.60
CA MET A 88 -1.60 -2.68 3.08
C MET A 88 -0.51 -1.99 2.28
N VAL A 89 -0.79 -1.67 1.02
CA VAL A 89 0.25 -1.28 0.05
C VAL A 89 -0.13 0.06 -0.58
N ASN A 90 0.81 1.00 -0.57
CA ASN A 90 0.78 2.14 -1.48
C ASN A 90 1.33 1.68 -2.85
N CYS A 91 0.45 1.69 -3.85
CA CYS A 91 0.74 1.20 -5.20
C CYS A 91 1.20 2.32 -6.15
N GLY A 92 1.35 3.55 -5.65
CA GLY A 92 1.68 4.71 -6.48
C GLY A 92 0.55 5.11 -7.43
N ALA A 93 0.85 6.02 -8.36
CA ALA A 93 -0.08 6.49 -9.37
C ALA A 93 -0.33 5.44 -10.47
N ALA A 94 -1.20 5.76 -11.43
CA ALA A 94 -1.41 4.90 -12.60
C ALA A 94 -0.15 4.80 -13.47
N THR A 95 0.16 3.60 -13.97
CA THR A 95 1.27 3.30 -14.89
C THR A 95 0.98 3.78 -16.31
N LYS A 96 -0.29 3.84 -16.72
CA LYS A 96 -0.71 4.49 -17.96
C LYS A 96 -0.96 5.97 -17.71
N GLU A 97 -0.08 6.82 -18.23
CA GLU A 97 -0.46 8.16 -18.65
C GLU A 97 -1.64 7.97 -19.61
N LEU A 98 -2.84 8.42 -19.25
CA LEU A 98 -3.91 8.58 -20.24
C LEU A 98 -3.35 9.57 -21.25
N SER A 99 -2.83 9.07 -22.37
CA SER A 99 -2.27 9.90 -23.42
C SER A 99 -3.35 10.91 -23.81
N ASP A 100 -3.02 12.19 -23.68
CA ASP A 100 -3.71 13.29 -24.33
C ASP A 100 -3.67 13.06 -25.85
N THR A 101 -4.55 12.19 -26.36
CA THR A 101 -4.89 12.11 -27.78
C THR A 101 -6.31 12.61 -27.92
N SER A 102 -6.36 13.92 -28.19
CA SER A 102 -7.43 14.70 -28.80
C SER A 102 -8.49 13.90 -29.56
N GLU A 103 -9.75 14.25 -29.28
CA GLU A 103 -10.87 14.37 -30.22
C GLU A 103 -11.16 13.17 -31.14
N MET A 104 -12.18 12.38 -30.78
CA MET A 104 -13.32 12.12 -31.68
C MET A 104 -14.50 11.57 -30.89
N MET A 105 -15.65 12.22 -31.06
CA MET A 105 -16.94 11.93 -30.45
C MET A 105 -17.31 10.44 -30.47
N GLN A 106 -17.49 9.84 -29.30
CA GLN A 106 -18.43 8.73 -29.10
C GLN A 106 -19.19 8.98 -27.79
N PRO A 107 -20.47 8.55 -27.67
CA PRO A 107 -21.27 8.83 -26.50
C PRO A 107 -20.64 8.20 -25.25
N ASP A 108 -20.43 9.03 -24.22
CA ASP A 108 -19.86 8.68 -22.93
C ASP A 108 -20.64 7.56 -22.23
N ILE A 109 -20.23 6.31 -22.47
CA ILE A 109 -20.32 5.30 -21.43
C ILE A 109 -19.04 5.51 -20.61
N PRO A 110 -19.12 5.87 -19.31
CA PRO A 110 -17.93 5.94 -18.49
C PRO A 110 -17.35 4.52 -18.45
N LYS A 111 -16.33 4.26 -19.27
CA LYS A 111 -15.52 3.05 -19.13
C LYS A 111 -15.02 3.10 -17.71
N ARG A 112 -15.47 2.15 -16.89
CA ARG A 112 -14.87 1.95 -15.59
C ARG A 112 -13.42 1.60 -15.86
N ASP A 113 -12.54 2.55 -15.58
CA ASP A 113 -11.10 2.34 -15.51
C ASP A 113 -10.86 1.12 -14.61
N ASP A 114 -10.53 -0.02 -15.22
CA ASP A 114 -10.13 -1.21 -14.50
C ASP A 114 -8.69 -0.99 -14.04
N PRO A 115 -8.40 -0.81 -12.74
CA PRO A 115 -7.04 -0.56 -12.32
C PRO A 115 -6.13 -1.75 -12.51
N LEU A 116 -6.69 -2.95 -12.73
CA LEU A 116 -5.90 -4.10 -13.16
C LEU A 116 -5.17 -3.81 -14.48
N GLU A 117 -5.72 -2.92 -15.32
CA GLU A 117 -5.11 -2.44 -16.56
C GLU A 117 -4.30 -1.14 -16.40
N LEU A 118 -4.44 -0.43 -15.27
CA LEU A 118 -3.82 0.88 -15.03
C LEU A 118 -2.67 0.87 -14.03
N ASN A 119 -2.59 -0.09 -13.11
CA ASN A 119 -1.55 -0.15 -12.09
C ASN A 119 -0.96 -1.57 -11.98
N THR A 120 0.30 -1.69 -12.35
CA THR A 120 1.07 -2.95 -12.38
C THR A 120 1.22 -3.59 -10.99
N THR A 121 1.40 -2.77 -9.95
CA THR A 121 1.49 -3.23 -8.56
C THR A 121 0.18 -3.86 -8.07
N ILE A 122 -0.97 -3.23 -8.35
CA ILE A 122 -2.29 -3.79 -8.03
C ILE A 122 -2.50 -5.11 -8.78
N ASN A 123 -2.17 -5.14 -10.08
CA ASN A 123 -2.31 -6.36 -10.89
C ASN A 123 -1.48 -7.52 -10.31
N ALA A 124 -0.23 -7.26 -9.90
CA ALA A 124 0.63 -8.25 -9.26
C ALA A 124 0.03 -8.77 -7.94
N LEU A 125 -0.52 -7.88 -7.10
CA LEU A 125 -1.21 -8.24 -5.86
C LEU A 125 -2.45 -9.10 -6.11
N CYS A 126 -3.32 -8.71 -7.02
CA CYS A 126 -4.54 -9.47 -7.32
C CYS A 126 -4.21 -10.86 -7.92
N LYS A 127 -3.10 -10.99 -8.67
CA LYS A 127 -2.59 -12.29 -9.14
C LYS A 127 -2.02 -13.15 -8.00
N ALA A 128 -1.31 -12.53 -7.05
CA ALA A 128 -0.76 -13.22 -5.89
C ALA A 128 -1.86 -13.71 -4.93
N PHE A 129 -2.92 -12.92 -4.74
CA PHE A 129 -4.02 -13.22 -3.83
C PHE A 129 -5.38 -13.05 -4.53
N PRO A 130 -5.77 -13.99 -5.41
CA PRO A 130 -7.05 -13.93 -6.11
C PRO A 130 -8.21 -13.78 -5.12
N GLU A 131 -9.13 -12.87 -5.44
CA GLU A 131 -10.35 -12.58 -4.66
C GLU A 131 -10.11 -12.05 -3.22
N GLN A 132 -8.85 -11.83 -2.85
CA GLN A 132 -8.44 -11.42 -1.52
C GLN A 132 -7.77 -10.05 -1.51
N VAL A 133 -7.98 -9.23 -2.54
CA VAL A 133 -7.42 -7.88 -2.62
C VAL A 133 -8.53 -6.90 -2.92
N SER A 134 -8.60 -5.86 -2.10
CA SER A 134 -9.39 -4.67 -2.36
C SER A 134 -8.46 -3.48 -2.57
N TRP A 135 -8.88 -2.54 -3.41
CA TRP A 135 -8.12 -1.34 -3.73
C TRP A 135 -8.98 -0.09 -3.69
N LYS A 136 -8.36 1.07 -3.53
CA LYS A 136 -9.02 2.37 -3.73
C LYS A 136 -8.05 3.37 -4.37
N LYS A 137 -8.58 4.29 -5.17
CA LYS A 137 -7.82 5.42 -5.72
C LYS A 137 -8.01 6.62 -4.80
N LEU A 138 -6.93 7.26 -4.37
CA LEU A 138 -6.97 8.48 -3.60
C LEU A 138 -7.33 9.69 -4.49
N PRO A 139 -7.96 10.74 -3.93
CA PRO A 139 -8.28 11.94 -4.69
C PRO A 139 -7.03 12.72 -5.14
N LYS A 140 -7.21 13.65 -6.09
CA LYS A 140 -6.14 14.54 -6.59
C LYS A 140 -5.40 15.29 -5.49
N SER A 141 -6.13 15.77 -4.49
CA SER A 141 -5.55 16.44 -3.32
C SER A 141 -4.62 15.56 -2.48
N ALA A 142 -4.69 14.24 -2.67
CA ALA A 142 -3.88 13.23 -1.98
C ALA A 142 -2.94 12.47 -2.95
N GLY A 143 -2.61 13.08 -4.10
CA GLY A 143 -1.58 12.59 -5.02
C GLY A 143 -2.02 11.51 -6.01
N GLU A 144 -3.32 11.19 -6.09
CA GLU A 144 -3.88 10.18 -7.02
C GLU A 144 -3.28 8.77 -6.89
N ASN A 145 -2.63 8.47 -5.77
CA ASN A 145 -2.08 7.14 -5.51
C ASN A 145 -3.19 6.10 -5.34
N TYR A 146 -2.88 4.86 -5.68
CA TYR A 146 -3.71 3.72 -5.38
C TYR A 146 -3.25 3.07 -4.06
N LEU A 147 -4.21 2.64 -3.25
CA LEU A 147 -3.97 1.80 -2.09
C LEU A 147 -4.56 0.42 -2.35
N ALA A 148 -3.88 -0.62 -1.89
CA ALA A 148 -4.38 -1.99 -1.86
C ALA A 148 -4.35 -2.55 -0.44
N LEU A 149 -5.29 -3.44 -0.14
CA LEU A 149 -5.45 -4.12 1.14
C LEU A 149 -5.79 -5.59 0.89
N THR A 150 -5.06 -6.51 1.52
CA THR A 150 -5.36 -7.94 1.44
C THR A 150 -6.37 -8.39 2.49
N GLY A 151 -7.04 -9.51 2.22
CA GLY A 151 -8.04 -10.12 3.10
C GLY A 151 -9.43 -9.48 2.95
N PRO A 152 -10.40 -9.94 3.76
CA PRO A 152 -11.76 -9.40 3.72
C PRO A 152 -11.78 -7.94 4.18
N LEU A 153 -12.56 -7.11 3.48
CA LEU A 153 -12.86 -5.77 3.95
C LEU A 153 -13.61 -5.85 5.29
N PRO A 154 -13.32 -4.96 6.25
CA PRO A 154 -14.20 -4.73 7.37
C PRO A 154 -15.61 -4.35 6.87
N ASP A 155 -16.62 -4.59 7.70
CA ASP A 155 -18.00 -4.17 7.40
C ASP A 155 -18.02 -2.66 7.09
N LEU A 156 -18.39 -2.30 5.85
CA LEU A 156 -18.28 -0.93 5.35
C LEU A 156 -19.34 0.02 5.94
N ASP A 157 -20.33 -0.50 6.66
CA ASP A 157 -21.34 0.29 7.37
C ASP A 157 -20.95 0.47 8.85
N ILE A 158 -20.26 -0.49 9.45
CA ILE A 158 -19.79 -0.42 10.85
C ILE A 158 -18.43 0.25 10.97
N TRP A 159 -17.52 0.00 10.03
CA TRP A 159 -16.13 0.48 10.09
C TRP A 159 -16.00 2.01 10.16
N PRO A 160 -16.77 2.81 9.38
CA PRO A 160 -16.70 4.27 9.47
C PRO A 160 -17.04 4.81 10.85
N ALA A 161 -17.96 4.17 11.58
CA ALA A 161 -18.40 4.59 12.91
C ALA A 161 -17.31 4.42 14.00
N HIS A 162 -16.25 3.66 13.72
CA HIS A 162 -15.15 3.39 14.63
C HIS A 162 -13.86 4.15 14.25
N LEU A 163 -13.91 4.95 13.20
CA LEU A 163 -12.78 5.72 12.70
C LEU A 163 -12.97 7.22 12.97
N PRO A 164 -11.88 7.98 13.19
CA PRO A 164 -11.93 9.44 13.11
C PRO A 164 -12.51 9.91 11.77
N ASP A 165 -13.15 11.08 11.75
CA ASP A 165 -13.79 11.65 10.56
C ASP A 165 -12.87 11.71 9.33
N GLN A 166 -11.58 11.93 9.57
CA GLN A 166 -10.55 11.99 8.52
C GLN A 166 -10.35 10.66 7.80
N LEU A 167 -10.67 9.54 8.45
CA LEU A 167 -10.48 8.18 7.93
C LEU A 167 -11.80 7.52 7.52
N SER A 168 -12.95 8.01 8.00
CA SER A 168 -14.26 7.40 7.76
C SER A 168 -14.87 7.74 6.40
N SER A 169 -14.56 8.92 5.86
CA SER A 169 -15.23 9.48 4.67
C SER A 169 -15.01 8.70 3.36
N SER A 170 -13.89 7.98 3.23
CA SER A 170 -13.51 7.24 2.01
C SER A 170 -13.61 5.71 2.14
N VAL A 171 -14.23 5.21 3.22
CA VAL A 171 -14.34 3.75 3.46
C VAL A 171 -15.17 3.05 2.38
N LYS A 172 -16.20 3.72 1.83
CA LYS A 172 -17.06 3.12 0.80
C LYS A 172 -16.43 3.11 -0.60
N GLU A 173 -15.22 3.62 -0.75
CA GLU A 173 -14.51 3.71 -2.03
C GLU A 173 -13.65 2.47 -2.34
N TRP A 174 -13.47 1.57 -1.36
CA TRP A 174 -12.77 0.30 -1.58
C TRP A 174 -13.54 -0.60 -2.56
N ARG A 175 -12.81 -1.18 -3.50
CA ARG A 175 -13.33 -2.04 -4.57
C ARG A 175 -12.56 -3.35 -4.60
N SER A 176 -13.24 -4.46 -4.84
CA SER A 176 -12.59 -5.76 -5.03
C SER A 176 -11.80 -5.79 -6.35
N CYS A 177 -10.73 -6.59 -6.42
CA CYS A 177 -10.09 -6.95 -7.69
C CYS A 177 -10.95 -7.86 -8.58
N THR A 178 -12.05 -8.41 -8.07
CA THR A 178 -12.96 -9.23 -8.88
C THR A 178 -13.84 -8.34 -9.77
N PRO A 179 -14.06 -8.72 -11.05
CA PRO A 179 -15.16 -8.16 -11.83
C PRO A 179 -16.46 -8.36 -11.05
N SER A 180 -17.32 -7.34 -11.01
CA SER A 180 -18.66 -7.51 -10.45
C SER A 180 -19.32 -8.72 -11.15
N PRO A 181 -19.95 -9.65 -10.40
CA PRO A 181 -20.68 -10.73 -11.05
C PRO A 181 -21.73 -10.11 -11.99
N SER A 182 -21.69 -10.57 -13.24
CA SER A 182 -22.63 -10.22 -14.31
C SER A 182 -24.05 -10.63 -13.98
#